data_AF-A0A3D0N1I2-F1
#
_entry.id   AF-A0A3D0N1I2-F1
#
_cell.length_a   1.000
_cell.length_b   1.000
_cell.length_c   1.000
_cell.angle_alpha   90.00
_cell.angle_beta   90.00
_cell.angle_gamma   90.00
#
_symmetry.space_group_name_H-M   'P 1'
#
loop_
_entity.id
_entity.type
_entity.pdbx_description
1 polymer ?
#
loop_
_entity_poly.entity_id
_entity_poly.type
_entity_poly.pdbx_seq_one_letter_code
_entity_poly.pdbx_strand_id
1 'polypeptide(L)'
;CTFSVVGYQSWKGMFEETTIWLEKGQLAIRGNDVWEWGEETEKKIVSGDDLGRTWPPDANFFAAIRGEEQVQSTPQDALKVIQLSEAAWASAESGRPEPVAR
;
A
#
# COMPACT_ATOMS: atom_id res chain seq x y z
N CYS A 1 -9.85 -2.48 13.77
CA CYS A 1 -9.49 -2.80 12.38
C CYS A 1 -7.99 -3.05 12.36
N THR A 2 -7.51 -4.23 11.94
CA THR A 2 -6.07 -4.52 11.89
C THR A 2 -5.64 -4.32 10.45
N PHE A 3 -4.99 -3.19 10.16
CA PHE A 3 -4.32 -2.97 8.88
C PHE A 3 -2.82 -3.14 9.10
N SER A 4 -2.11 -3.58 8.09
CA SER A 4 -0.65 -3.67 8.08
C SER A 4 -0.15 -2.79 6.94
N VAL A 5 0.82 -1.94 7.23
CA VAL A 5 1.58 -1.23 6.20
C VAL A 5 2.70 -2.17 5.78
N VAL A 6 2.55 -2.76 4.60
CA VAL A 6 3.57 -3.64 4.01
C VAL A 6 4.48 -2.78 3.15
N GLY A 7 5.63 -2.38 3.70
CA GLY A 7 6.64 -1.64 2.96
C GLY A 7 7.72 -1.08 3.87
N TYR A 8 8.98 -1.27 3.47
CA TYR A 8 10.12 -0.55 4.00
C TYR A 8 10.70 0.28 2.85
N GLN A 9 10.72 1.60 3.02
CA GLN A 9 11.32 2.51 2.04
C GLN A 9 12.86 2.35 2.04
N SER A 10 13.42 1.86 0.94
CA SER A 10 14.87 1.61 0.82
C SER A 10 15.68 2.84 0.40
N TRP A 11 15.03 3.93 -0.05
CA TRP A 11 15.70 5.15 -0.56
C TRP A 11 15.22 6.43 0.13
N LYS A 12 16.16 7.24 0.65
CA LYS A 12 15.90 8.44 1.47
C LYS A 12 15.24 9.62 0.73
N GLY A 13 15.11 9.55 -0.60
CA GLY A 13 14.52 10.61 -1.43
C GLY A 13 13.12 10.30 -1.95
N MET A 14 12.57 9.12 -1.66
CA MET A 14 11.23 8.74 -2.10
C MET A 14 10.19 9.37 -1.17
N PHE A 15 9.20 10.02 -1.76
CA PHE A 15 8.07 10.59 -1.03
C PHE A 15 6.80 9.86 -1.45
N GLU A 16 6.27 9.05 -0.55
CA GLU A 16 5.02 8.34 -0.73
C GLU A 16 4.04 8.73 0.36
N GLU A 17 2.85 9.14 -0.04
CA GLU A 17 1.73 9.39 0.85
C GLU A 17 0.51 8.66 0.31
N THR A 18 -0.16 7.91 1.18
CA THR A 18 -1.42 7.24 0.85
C THR A 18 -2.47 7.71 1.84
N THR A 19 -3.70 7.94 1.36
CA THR A 19 -4.84 8.26 2.22
C THR A 19 -6.00 7.35 1.86
N ILE A 20 -6.54 6.66 2.86
CA ILE A 20 -7.69 5.77 2.73
C ILE A 20 -8.84 6.41 3.48
N TRP A 21 -9.90 6.74 2.75
CA TRP A 21 -11.15 7.26 3.31
C TRP A 21 -12.10 6.09 3.58
N LEU A 22 -12.61 6.02 4.80
CA LEU A 22 -13.52 4.99 5.28
C LEU A 22 -14.82 5.64 5.73
N GLU A 23 -15.88 4.86 5.88
CA GLU A 23 -17.18 5.36 6.32
C GLU A 23 -17.16 5.96 7.74
N LYS A 24 -16.21 5.52 8.57
CA LYS A 24 -16.09 5.88 9.99
C LYS A 24 -14.76 6.54 10.34
N GLY A 25 -14.04 7.06 9.34
CA GLY A 25 -12.75 7.68 9.58
C GLY A 25 -11.85 7.74 8.37
N GLN A 26 -10.59 8.03 8.62
CA GLN A 26 -9.56 8.13 7.59
C GLN A 26 -8.23 7.62 8.15
N LEU A 27 -7.47 6.97 7.28
CA LEU A 27 -6.10 6.55 7.55
C LEU A 27 -5.19 7.24 6.55
N ALA A 28 -4.08 7.81 7.03
CA ALA A 28 -3.13 8.49 6.18
C ALA A 28 -1.71 8.03 6.52
N ILE A 29 -1.03 7.43 5.54
CA ILE A 29 0.37 7.03 5.64
C ILE A 29 1.22 8.24 5.27
N ARG A 30 2.07 8.71 6.19
CA ARG A 30 2.88 9.92 6.07
C ARG A 30 4.31 9.62 6.51
N GLY A 31 5.18 9.37 5.54
CA GLY A 31 6.53 8.87 5.83
C GLY A 31 6.46 7.54 6.58
N ASN A 32 7.03 7.49 7.79
CA ASN A 32 6.98 6.30 8.64
C ASN A 32 5.75 6.22 9.54
N ASP A 33 4.90 7.25 9.57
CA ASP A 33 3.79 7.32 10.52
C ASP A 33 2.46 7.00 9.83
N VAL A 34 1.53 6.45 10.60
CA VAL A 34 0.12 6.35 10.22
C VAL A 34 -0.68 7.30 11.08
N TRP A 35 -1.39 8.20 10.42
CA TRP A 35 -2.32 9.12 11.05
C TRP A 35 -3.72 8.51 10.94
N GLU A 36 -4.37 8.35 12.08
CA GLU A 36 -5.70 7.80 12.23
C GLU A 36 -6.64 8.89 12.70
N TRP A 37 -7.80 9.00 12.05
CA TRP A 37 -8.93 9.78 12.57
C TRP A 37 -10.13 8.83 12.62
N GLY A 38 -10.68 8.64 13.81
CA GLY A 38 -11.86 7.80 14.04
C GLY A 38 -13.13 8.64 14.15
N GLU A 39 -14.12 8.11 14.87
CA GLU A 39 -15.35 8.86 15.22
C GLU A 39 -15.06 10.00 16.22
N GLU A 40 -13.94 9.92 16.94
CA GLU A 40 -13.42 11.01 17.78
C GLU A 40 -12.71 12.06 16.92
N THR A 41 -12.88 13.35 17.24
CA THR A 41 -12.36 14.46 16.41
C THR A 41 -10.84 14.63 16.45
N GLU A 42 -10.14 13.90 17.32
CA GLU A 42 -8.69 14.05 17.50
C GLU A 42 -7.90 13.08 16.62
N LYS A 43 -6.81 13.62 16.05
CA LYS A 43 -5.86 12.85 15.25
C LYS A 43 -4.98 12.00 16.17
N LYS A 44 -4.95 10.70 15.94
CA LYS A 44 -3.97 9.78 16.55
C LYS A 44 -2.84 9.51 15.57
N ILE A 45 -1.60 9.52 16.05
CA ILE A 45 -0.41 9.18 15.26
C ILE A 45 0.15 7.86 15.80
N VAL A 46 0.37 6.90 14.91
CA VAL A 46 0.99 5.61 15.21
C VAL A 46 2.30 5.53 14.44
N SER A 47 3.42 5.35 15.15
CA SER A 47 4.73 5.17 14.51
C SER A 47 4.77 3.83 13.77
N GLY A 48 5.52 3.76 12.67
CA GLY A 48 5.78 2.51 11.96
C GLY A 48 6.34 1.40 12.85
N ASP A 49 7.11 1.75 13.88
CA ASP A 49 7.65 0.80 14.87
C ASP A 49 6.55 0.16 15.74
N ASP A 50 5.40 0.84 15.88
CA ASP A 50 4.26 0.39 16.69
C ASP A 50 3.21 -0.40 15.86
N LEU A 51 3.33 -0.41 14.53
CA LEU A 51 2.39 -1.08 13.61
C LEU A 51 2.56 -2.61 13.56
N GLY A 52 3.51 -3.15 14.33
CA GLY A 52 3.80 -4.57 14.39
C GLY A 52 4.82 -5.01 13.34
N ARG A 53 4.67 -6.25 12.85
CA ARG A 53 5.68 -6.87 12.00
C ARG A 53 5.71 -6.19 10.62
N THR A 54 6.77 -5.45 10.33
CA THR A 54 7.11 -4.89 9.01
C THR A 54 8.31 -5.63 8.42
N TRP A 55 8.32 -5.84 7.11
CA TRP A 55 9.47 -6.46 6.43
C TRP A 55 9.54 -6.07 4.95
N PRO A 56 10.73 -6.09 4.33
CA PRO A 56 10.86 -5.87 2.90
C PRO A 56 10.26 -7.05 2.10
N PRO A 57 9.68 -6.81 0.91
CA PRO A 57 9.04 -7.86 0.11
C PRO A 57 9.98 -9.05 -0.17
N ASP A 58 11.28 -8.81 -0.32
CA ASP A 58 12.30 -9.85 -0.52
C ASP A 58 12.35 -10.84 0.64
N ALA A 59 12.14 -10.37 1.88
CA ALA A 59 12.11 -11.25 3.05
C ALA A 59 10.93 -12.23 3.00
N ASN A 60 9.75 -11.77 2.57
CA ASN A 60 8.60 -12.66 2.34
C ASN A 60 8.88 -13.64 1.19
N PHE A 61 9.50 -13.17 0.10
CA PHE A 61 9.84 -14.02 -1.03
C PHE A 61 10.78 -15.16 -0.62
N PHE A 62 11.83 -14.87 0.16
CA PHE A 62 12.72 -15.90 0.68
C PHE A 62 12.03 -16.87 1.64
N ALA A 63 11.16 -16.37 2.54
CA ALA A 63 10.38 -17.22 3.43
C ALA A 63 9.44 -18.16 2.65
N ALA A 64 8.84 -17.66 1.57
CA ALA A 64 8.00 -18.47 0.69
C ALA A 64 8.77 -19.57 -0.04
N ILE A 65 9.99 -19.29 -0.54
CA ILE A 65 10.87 -20.32 -1.14
C ILE A 65 11.20 -21.43 -0.14
N ARG A 66 11.38 -21.08 1.14
CA ARG A 66 11.65 -22.05 2.22
C ARG A 66 10.41 -22.79 2.71
N GLY A 67 9.22 -22.45 2.22
CA GLY A 67 7.95 -23.04 2.67
C GLY A 67 7.49 -22.54 4.04
N GLU A 68 8.06 -21.45 4.54
CA GLU A 68 7.73 -20.86 5.84
C GLU A 68 6.47 -19.98 5.78
N GLU A 69 6.25 -19.34 4.64
CA GLU A 69 5.13 -18.42 4.41
C GLU A 69 4.57 -18.58 2.99
N GLN A 70 3.42 -17.95 2.72
CA GLN A 70 2.93 -17.76 1.36
C GLN A 70 3.47 -16.44 0.79
N VAL A 71 3.62 -16.39 -0.53
CA VAL A 71 3.92 -15.13 -1.22
C VAL A 71 2.74 -14.16 -1.02
N GLN A 72 3.01 -12.99 -0.45
CA GLN A 72 1.98 -11.98 -0.17
C GLN A 72 1.51 -11.24 -1.42
N SER A 73 2.43 -10.95 -2.35
CA SER A 73 2.12 -10.31 -3.63
C SER A 73 2.05 -11.38 -4.72
N THR A 74 0.86 -11.86 -5.03
CA THR A 74 0.68 -12.97 -5.97
C THR A 74 0.92 -12.53 -7.42
N PRO A 75 1.15 -13.47 -8.36
CA PRO A 75 1.21 -13.13 -9.79
C PRO A 75 -0.07 -12.43 -10.30
N GLN A 76 -1.23 -12.76 -9.73
CA GLN A 76 -2.50 -12.13 -10.08
C GLN A 76 -2.57 -10.67 -9.62
N ASP A 77 -1.98 -10.34 -8.47
CA ASP A 77 -1.90 -8.95 -8.01
C ASP A 77 -1.02 -8.12 -8.95
N ALA A 78 0.13 -8.68 -9.38
CA ALA A 78 1.00 -8.04 -10.36
C ALA A 78 0.28 -7.79 -11.70
N LEU A 79 -0.49 -8.75 -12.19
CA LEU A 79 -1.27 -8.59 -13.42
C LEU A 79 -2.27 -7.43 -13.31
N LYS A 80 -2.98 -7.31 -12.18
CA LYS A 80 -3.94 -6.23 -11.96
C LYS A 80 -3.26 -4.86 -11.92
N VAL A 81 -2.10 -4.76 -11.29
CA VAL A 81 -1.30 -3.51 -11.28
C VAL A 81 -0.88 -3.12 -12.70
N ILE A 82 -0.40 -4.09 -13.50
CA ILE A 82 -0.06 -3.86 -14.91
C ILE A 82 -1.28 -3.35 -15.69
N GLN A 83 -2.42 -4.03 -15.59
CA GLN A 83 -3.66 -3.62 -16.27
C GLN A 83 -4.08 -2.19 -15.90
N LEU A 84 -3.94 -1.80 -14.63
CA LEU A 84 -4.22 -0.44 -14.18
C LEU A 84 -3.20 0.56 -14.74
N SER A 85 -1.91 0.22 -14.76
CA SER A 85 -0.87 1.09 -15.33
C SER A 85 -1.08 1.34 -16.82
N GLU A 86 -1.41 0.31 -17.61
CA GLU A 86 -1.72 0.45 -19.03
C GLU A 86 -2.93 1.36 -19.27
N ALA A 87 -4.00 1.21 -18.47
CA ALA A 87 -5.16 2.09 -18.54
C ALA A 87 -4.84 3.55 -18.18
N ALA A 88 -3.95 3.77 -17.21
CA ALA A 88 -3.50 5.11 -16.85
C ALA A 88 -2.70 5.77 -17.99
N TRP A 89 -1.84 5.01 -18.68
CA TRP A 89 -1.13 5.48 -19.88
C TRP A 89 -2.09 5.85 -21.01
N ALA A 90 -3.03 4.97 -21.34
CA ALA A 90 -4.04 5.24 -22.35
C ALA A 90 -4.91 6.47 -21.99
N SER A 91 -5.24 6.65 -20.71
CA SER A 91 -5.98 7.82 -20.23
C SER A 91 -5.19 9.12 -20.41
N ALA A 92 -3.87 9.09 -20.15
CA ALA A 92 -3.00 10.24 -20.34
C ALA A 92 -2.86 10.62 -21.82
N GLU A 93 -2.72 9.65 -22.73
CA GLU A 93 -2.62 9.89 -24.17
C GLU A 93 -3.93 10.45 -24.76
N SER A 94 -5.07 9.93 -24.32
CA SER A 94 -6.38 10.28 -24.86
C SER A 94 -7.00 11.52 -24.22
N GLY A 95 -6.52 11.94 -23.04
CA GLY A 95 -7.08 13.05 -22.27
C GLY A 95 -8.46 12.77 -21.68
N ARG A 96 -8.87 11.50 -21.58
CA ARG A 96 -10.18 11.07 -21.07
C ARG A 96 -10.03 9.83 -20.19
N PRO A 97 -11.05 9.48 -19.37
CA PRO A 97 -11.03 8.21 -18.64
C PRO A 97 -10.98 7.02 -19.60
N GLU A 98 -10.11 6.05 -19.32
CA GLU A 98 -10.00 4.79 -20.05
C GLU A 98 -10.28 3.60 -19.11
N PRO A 99 -10.91 2.51 -19.61
CA PRO A 99 -11.26 1.37 -18.77
C PRO A 99 -10.04 0.52 -18.43
N VAL A 100 -10.02 -0.02 -17.21
CA VAL A 100 -9.04 -1.04 -16.82
C VAL A 100 -9.48 -2.39 -17.39
N ALA A 101 -8.59 -3.04 -18.14
CA ALA A 101 -8.82 -4.38 -18.66
C ALA A 101 -9.04 -5.37 -17.51
N ARG A 102 -10.02 -6.27 -17.65
CA ARG A 102 -10.32 -7.34 -16.67
C ARG A 102 -9.57 -8.61 -17.01
#